data_AF-A0A2V6EKH1-F1
#
_entry.id   AF-A0A2V6EKH1-F1
#
_cell.length_a   1.000
_cell.length_b   1.000
_cell.length_c   1.000
_cell.angle_alpha   90.00
_cell.angle_beta   90.00
_cell.angle_gamma   90.00
#
_symmetry.space_group_name_H-M   'P 1'
#
loop_
_entity.id
_entity.type
_entity.pdbx_description
1 polymer ?
#
loop_
_entity_poly.entity_id
_entity_poly.type
_entity_poly.pdbx_seq_one_letter_code
_entity_poly.pdbx_strand_id
1 'polypeptide(L)'
;MNLSERVDSELKAAMREKNAVKLGVLRMLKSALSYATIEKSGAEGGLSGADAAQVIRKQVKQRQDSIESFEKGGRPELAAKEKEELSILQSY
;
A
#
# COMPACT_ATOMS: atom_id res chain seq x y z
N MET A 1 -12.82 13.29 -3.48
CA MET A 1 -11.46 12.74 -3.66
C MET A 1 -11.57 11.23 -3.59
N ASN A 2 -11.30 10.53 -4.69
CA ASN A 2 -11.24 9.08 -4.73
C ASN A 2 -9.92 8.59 -4.10
N LEU A 3 -9.79 7.28 -3.86
CA LEU A 3 -8.61 6.71 -3.19
C LEU A 3 -7.29 7.05 -3.91
N SER A 4 -7.27 6.96 -5.24
CA SER A 4 -6.08 7.24 -6.05
C SER A 4 -5.63 8.69 -5.89
N GLU A 5 -6.57 9.64 -5.91
CA GLU A 5 -6.29 11.06 -5.66
C GLU A 5 -5.73 11.27 -4.23
N ARG A 6 -6.31 10.62 -3.22
CA ARG A 6 -5.82 10.68 -1.83
C ARG A 6 -4.39 10.18 -1.74
N VAL A 7 -4.10 9.02 -2.33
CA VAL A 7 -2.75 8.43 -2.35
C VAL A 7 -1.76 9.37 -3.01
N ASP A 8 -2.11 10.00 -4.14
CA ASP A 8 -1.23 10.95 -4.82
C ASP A 8 -0.95 12.22 -4.01
N SER A 9 -1.97 12.74 -3.32
CA SER A 9 -1.82 13.90 -2.44
C SER A 9 -0.91 13.57 -1.26
N GLU A 10 -1.16 12.45 -0.59
CA GLU A 10 -0.36 12.02 0.56
C GLU A 10 1.06 11.61 0.18
N LEU A 11 1.28 11.11 -1.04
CA LEU A 11 2.62 10.81 -1.56
C LEU A 11 3.43 12.11 -1.68
N LYS A 12 2.82 13.17 -2.20
CA LYS A 12 3.44 14.51 -2.24
C LYS A 12 3.72 15.05 -0.84
N ALA A 13 2.81 14.85 0.12
CA ALA A 13 3.04 15.23 1.52
C ALA A 13 4.23 14.47 2.12
N ALA A 14 4.25 13.14 2.00
CA ALA A 14 5.33 12.28 2.49
C ALA A 14 6.70 12.64 1.90
N MET A 15 6.75 13.05 0.63
CA MET A 15 7.99 13.57 0.02
C MET A 15 8.48 14.86 0.68
N ARG A 16 7.59 15.81 0.98
CA ARG A 16 7.94 17.08 1.63
C ARG A 16 8.38 16.88 3.07
N GLU A 17 7.69 15.98 3.78
CA GLU A 17 7.98 15.61 5.17
C GLU A 17 9.23 14.72 5.30
N LYS A 18 9.77 14.23 4.17
CA LYS A 18 10.86 13.24 4.13
C LYS A 18 10.53 11.96 4.91
N ASN A 19 9.25 11.61 5.02
CA ASN A 19 8.80 10.38 5.65
C ASN A 19 9.01 9.20 4.71
N ALA A 20 10.20 8.60 4.77
CA ALA A 20 10.62 7.53 3.86
C ALA A 20 9.73 6.29 3.92
N VAL A 21 9.25 5.92 5.11
CA VAL A 21 8.39 4.74 5.30
C VAL A 21 7.03 4.96 4.64
N LYS A 22 6.34 6.06 4.99
CA LYS A 22 5.05 6.41 4.38
C LYS A 22 5.16 6.58 2.87
N LEU A 23 6.24 7.20 2.40
CA LEU A 23 6.49 7.37 0.97
C LEU A 23 6.66 6.02 0.25
N GLY A 24 7.35 5.05 0.87
CA GLY A 24 7.50 3.70 0.34
C GLY A 24 6.16 2.98 0.22
N VAL A 25 5.37 2.98 1.30
CA VAL A 25 4.03 2.37 1.34
C VAL A 25 3.12 2.98 0.28
N LEU A 26 3.08 4.31 0.17
CA LEU A 26 2.21 4.99 -0.79
C LEU A 26 2.60 4.73 -2.25
N ARG A 27 3.89 4.61 -2.55
CA ARG A 27 4.35 4.20 -3.89
C ARG A 27 3.89 2.79 -4.23
N MET A 28 4.01 1.86 -3.27
CA MET A 28 3.56 0.48 -3.48
C MET A 28 2.04 0.38 -3.64
N LEU A 29 1.28 1.08 -2.80
CA LEU A 29 -0.17 1.14 -2.91
C LEU A 29 -0.61 1.75 -4.25
N LYS A 30 0.00 2.86 -4.67
CA LYS A 30 -0.27 3.47 -5.98
C LYS A 30 -0.04 2.49 -7.12
N SER A 31 1.11 1.82 -7.14
CA SER A 31 1.40 0.82 -8.18
C SER A 31 0.37 -0.31 -8.17
N ALA A 32 -0.01 -0.83 -7.00
CA ALA A 32 -1.00 -1.90 -6.89
C ALA A 32 -2.39 -1.47 -7.42
N LEU A 33 -2.82 -0.23 -7.12
CA LEU A 33 -4.06 0.33 -7.65
C LEU A 33 -3.99 0.52 -9.17
N SER A 34 -2.87 1.01 -9.70
CA SER A 34 -2.66 1.15 -11.15
C SER A 34 -2.69 -0.20 -11.86
N TYR A 35 -2.04 -1.23 -11.31
CA TYR A 35 -2.10 -2.59 -11.88
C TYR A 35 -3.53 -3.13 -11.89
N ALA A 36 -4.28 -2.98 -10.79
CA ALA A 36 -5.67 -3.42 -10.74
C ALA A 36 -6.57 -2.65 -11.74
N THR A 37 -6.30 -1.36 -11.94
CA THR A 37 -6.99 -0.54 -12.94
C THR A 37 -6.76 -1.09 -14.35
N ILE A 38 -5.50 -1.36 -14.69
CA ILE A 38 -5.11 -1.93 -16.00
C ILE A 38 -5.76 -3.29 -16.21
N GLU A 39 -5.72 -4.16 -15.20
CA GLU A 39 -6.27 -5.52 -15.26
C GLU A 39 -7.80 -5.52 -15.46
N LYS A 40 -8.51 -4.62 -14.76
CA LYS A 40 -9.98 -4.57 -14.78
C LYS A 40 -10.55 -3.79 -15.95
N SER A 41 -9.88 -2.72 -16.37
CA SER A 41 -10.49 -1.70 -17.22
C SER A 41 -9.53 -1.07 -18.24
N GLY A 42 -8.31 -1.60 -18.37
CA GLY A 42 -7.29 -1.04 -19.26
C GLY A 42 -6.60 0.22 -18.70
N ALA A 43 -5.59 0.71 -19.42
CA ALA A 43 -4.71 1.79 -18.93
C ALA A 43 -5.40 3.14 -18.68
N GLU A 44 -6.51 3.41 -19.37
CA GLU A 44 -7.30 4.63 -19.23
C GLU A 44 -8.61 4.41 -18.45
N GLY A 45 -8.81 3.20 -17.92
CA GLY A 45 -9.98 2.85 -17.13
C GLY A 45 -9.96 3.46 -15.73
N GLY A 46 -11.09 3.32 -15.02
CA GLY A 46 -11.20 3.67 -13.60
C GLY A 46 -11.27 2.43 -12.73
N LEU A 47 -10.84 2.55 -11.47
CA LEU A 47 -11.03 1.50 -10.46
C LEU A 47 -12.20 1.88 -9.57
N SER A 48 -13.17 0.98 -9.41
CA SER A 48 -14.28 1.19 -8.48
C SER A 48 -13.76 1.23 -7.03
N GLY A 49 -14.50 1.89 -6.13
CA GLY A 49 -14.14 1.88 -4.70
C GLY A 49 -14.09 0.48 -4.10
N ALA A 50 -14.93 -0.44 -4.59
CA ALA A 50 -14.96 -1.83 -4.13
C ALA A 50 -13.70 -2.60 -4.56
N ASP A 51 -13.28 -2.43 -5.82
CA ASP A 51 -12.04 -3.04 -6.33
C ASP A 51 -10.81 -2.43 -5.63
N ALA A 52 -10.81 -1.12 -5.41
CA ALA A 52 -9.75 -0.43 -4.68
C ALA A 52 -9.60 -0.95 -3.24
N ALA A 53 -10.72 -1.15 -2.53
CA ALA A 53 -10.73 -1.76 -1.20
C ALA A 53 -10.22 -3.22 -1.24
N GLN A 54 -10.50 -3.96 -2.32
CA GLN A 54 -9.96 -5.31 -2.50
C GLN A 54 -8.43 -5.29 -2.68
N VAL A 55 -7.88 -4.33 -3.41
CA VAL A 55 -6.44 -4.14 -3.54
C VAL A 55 -5.81 -3.87 -2.17
N ILE A 56 -6.38 -2.94 -1.38
CA ILE A 56 -5.88 -2.64 -0.03
C ILE A 56 -5.89 -3.90 0.85
N ARG A 57 -7.00 -4.65 0.88
CA ARG A 57 -7.08 -5.90 1.65
C ARG A 57 -6.01 -6.91 1.24
N LYS A 58 -5.73 -7.03 -0.06
CA LYS A 58 -4.67 -7.91 -0.57
C LYS A 58 -3.28 -7.45 -0.10
N GLN A 59 -3.01 -6.16 -0.16
CA GLN A 59 -1.75 -5.58 0.32
C GLN A 59 -1.60 -5.76 1.84
N VAL A 60 -2.65 -5.52 2.63
CA VAL A 60 -2.67 -5.75 4.08
C VAL A 60 -2.32 -7.19 4.41
N LYS A 61 -2.98 -8.15 3.73
CA LYS A 61 -2.70 -9.57 3.92
C LYS A 61 -1.24 -9.91 3.57
N GLN A 62 -0.72 -9.38 2.47
CA GLN A 62 0.69 -9.60 2.10
C GLN A 62 1.65 -9.13 3.20
N ARG A 63 1.39 -7.99 3.84
CA ARG A 63 2.19 -7.51 4.97
C ARG A 63 2.07 -8.43 6.18
N GLN A 64 0.87 -8.89 6.52
CA GLN A 64 0.65 -9.83 7.63
C GLN A 64 1.40 -11.15 7.41
N ASP A 65 1.30 -11.71 6.20
CA ASP A 65 1.99 -12.95 5.83
C ASP A 65 3.53 -12.76 5.88
N SER A 66 4.05 -11.60 5.43
CA SER A 66 5.47 -11.26 5.53
C SER A 66 5.95 -11.07 6.97
N ILE A 67 5.15 -10.44 7.84
CA ILE A 67 5.45 -10.30 9.28
C ILE A 67 5.63 -11.68 9.90
N GLU A 68 4.65 -12.57 9.71
CA GLU A 68 4.70 -13.92 10.25
C GLU A 68 5.91 -14.71 9.73
N SER A 69 6.21 -14.58 8.43
CA SER A 69 7.37 -15.23 7.81
C SER A 69 8.70 -14.72 8.39
N PHE A 70 8.87 -13.41 8.58
CA PHE A 70 10.08 -12.84 9.15
C PHE A 70 10.25 -13.19 10.63
N GLU A 71 9.16 -13.19 11.40
CA GLU A 71 9.19 -13.62 12.81
C GLU A 71 9.61 -15.09 12.94
N LYS A 72 9.00 -15.98 12.15
CA LYS A 72 9.38 -17.41 12.12
C LYS A 72 10.81 -17.62 11.64
N GLY A 73 11.29 -16.77 10.74
CA GLY A 73 12.66 -16.81 10.21
C GLY A 73 13.72 -16.17 11.12
N GLY A 74 13.35 -15.68 12.31
CA GLY A 74 14.30 -15.05 13.24
C GLY A 74 14.82 -13.69 12.75
N ARG A 75 14.03 -12.95 11.97
CA ARG A 75 14.35 -11.61 11.44
C ARG A 75 13.40 -10.53 12.00
N PRO A 76 13.40 -10.29 13.32
CA PRO A 76 12.45 -9.39 13.98
C PRO A 76 12.53 -7.94 13.47
N GLU A 77 13.69 -7.49 13.00
CA GLU A 77 13.90 -6.17 12.41
C GLU A 77 13.12 -5.98 11.11
N LEU A 78 13.03 -7.01 10.28
CA LEU A 78 12.22 -6.97 9.05
C LEU A 78 10.73 -7.06 9.38
N ALA A 79 10.35 -7.87 10.37
CA ALA A 79 8.98 -7.92 10.86
C ALA A 79 8.51 -6.57 11.43
N ALA A 80 9.37 -5.88 12.18
CA ALA A 80 9.07 -4.54 12.72
C ALA A 80 8.82 -3.53 11.60
N LYS A 81 9.63 -3.56 10.53
CA LYS A 81 9.43 -2.71 9.36
C LYS A 81 8.09 -3.00 8.67
N GLU A 82 7.76 -4.27 8.44
CA GLU A 82 6.47 -4.64 7.83
C GLU A 82 5.28 -4.25 8.71
N LYS A 83 5.40 -4.29 10.05
CA LYS A 83 4.37 -3.80 10.99
C LYS A 83 4.16 -2.29 10.86
N GLU A 84 5.23 -1.52 10.72
CA GLU A 84 5.14 -0.08 10.50
C GLU A 84 4.45 0.22 9.17
N GLU A 85 4.85 -0.47 8.09
CA GLU A 85 4.20 -0.34 6.78
C GLU A 85 2.72 -0.74 6.81
N LEU A 86 2.38 -1.83 7.52
CA LEU A 86 1.01 -2.31 7.70
C LEU A 86 0.15 -1.25 8.40
N SER A 87 0.65 -0.62 9.45
CA SER A 87 -0.10 0.39 10.21
C SER A 87 -0.49 1.59 9.34
N ILE A 88 0.39 2.01 8.43
CA ILE A 88 0.12 3.09 7.47
C ILE A 88 -0.92 2.62 6.46
N LEU A 89 -0.78 1.41 5.94
CA LEU A 89 -1.70 0.86 4.94
C LEU A 89 -3.12 0.67 5.48
N GLN A 90 -3.29 0.32 6.76
CA GLN A 90 -4.59 0.19 7.43
C GLN A 90 -5.36 1.51 7.57
N SER A 91 -4.72 2.66 7.33
CA SER A 91 -5.38 3.98 7.36
C SER A 91 -6.09 4.35 6.04
N TYR A 92 -6.05 3.47 5.04
CA TYR A 92 -6.67 3.60 3.72
C TYR A 92 -7.77 2.56 3.51
#